data_AF-A0A396GL47-F1
#
_entry.id   AF-A0A396GL47-F1
#
_cell.length_a   1.000
_cell.length_b   1.000
_cell.length_c   1.000
_cell.angle_alpha   90.00
_cell.angle_beta   90.00
_cell.angle_gamma   90.00
#
_symmetry.space_group_name_H-M   'P 1'
#
loop_
_entity.id
_entity.type
_entity.pdbx_description
1 polymer ?
#
loop_
_entity_poly.entity_id
_entity_poly.type
_entity_poly.pdbx_seq_one_letter_code
_entity_poly.pdbx_strand_id
1 'polypeptide(L)'
;MHVLSIRENARLQGFPDFYKLCGPIKQRYMQVGNAVAVPVSRVLGYSLGLAYQVVAADGPLYTLPEKFLVIRKPASATSSEEVVVSSEEAA
;
A
#
# COMPACT_ATOMS: atom_id res chain seq x y z
N MET A 1 8.73 -6.48 -29.93
CA MET A 1 7.59 -6.28 -29.00
C MET A 1 7.65 -7.36 -27.94
N HIS A 2 7.71 -7.01 -26.65
CA HIS A 2 7.73 -7.98 -25.54
C HIS A 2 6.42 -7.91 -24.79
N VAL A 3 5.81 -9.07 -24.52
CA VAL A 3 4.62 -9.17 -23.68
C VAL A 3 5.08 -9.22 -22.23
N LEU A 4 4.61 -8.27 -21.41
CA LEU A 4 4.91 -8.22 -19.99
C LEU A 4 4.47 -9.51 -19.30
N SER A 5 5.33 -10.04 -18.45
CA SER A 5 5.02 -11.17 -17.59
C SER A 5 3.93 -10.80 -16.58
N ILE A 6 3.27 -11.85 -16.05
CA ILE A 6 2.27 -11.71 -14.99
C ILE A 6 2.84 -10.91 -13.80
N ARG A 7 4.11 -11.12 -13.44
CA ARG A 7 4.72 -10.47 -12.28
C ARG A 7 5.00 -8.99 -12.54
N GLU A 8 5.40 -8.63 -13.75
CA GLU A 8 5.57 -7.23 -14.16
C GLU A 8 4.22 -6.50 -14.14
N ASN A 9 3.18 -7.09 -14.73
CA ASN A 9 1.83 -6.52 -14.67
C ASN A 9 1.33 -6.37 -13.23
N ALA A 10 1.60 -7.35 -12.37
CA ALA A 10 1.21 -7.27 -10.96
C ALA A 10 1.96 -6.16 -10.22
N ARG A 11 3.25 -5.93 -10.54
CA ARG A 11 4.01 -4.79 -9.99
C ARG A 11 3.48 -3.46 -10.48
N LEU A 12 3.04 -3.36 -11.74
CA LEU A 12 2.38 -2.16 -12.27
C LEU A 12 1.10 -1.81 -11.50
N GLN A 13 0.33 -2.82 -11.07
CA GLN A 13 -0.84 -2.64 -10.21
C GLN A 13 -0.49 -2.43 -8.72
N GLY A 14 0.79 -2.45 -8.36
CA GLY A 14 1.27 -2.28 -6.99
C GLY A 14 1.10 -3.50 -6.09
N PHE A 15 0.86 -4.69 -6.65
CA PHE A 15 0.84 -5.92 -5.85
C PHE A 15 2.21 -6.17 -5.21
N PRO A 16 2.26 -6.48 -3.90
CA PRO A 16 3.49 -6.91 -3.27
C PRO A 16 4.08 -8.14 -3.97
N ASP A 17 5.42 -8.26 -3.95
CA ASP A 17 6.12 -9.38 -4.60
C ASP A 17 5.78 -10.74 -3.96
N PHE A 18 5.41 -10.74 -2.67
CA PHE A 18 4.95 -11.93 -1.96
C PHE A 18 3.51 -12.36 -2.32
N TYR A 19 2.75 -11.54 -3.05
CA TYR A 19 1.37 -11.88 -3.43
C TYR A 19 1.36 -12.95 -4.53
N LYS A 20 0.78 -14.11 -4.23
CA LYS A 20 0.76 -15.28 -5.11
C LYS A 20 -0.52 -15.35 -5.94
N LEU A 21 -0.39 -15.21 -7.25
CA LEU A 21 -1.47 -15.42 -8.22
C LEU A 21 -1.58 -16.91 -8.56
N CYS A 22 -2.79 -17.46 -8.44
CA CYS A 22 -3.06 -18.89 -8.59
C CYS A 22 -3.88 -19.19 -9.86
N GLY A 23 -3.80 -20.43 -10.35
CA GLY A 23 -4.53 -20.90 -11.52
C GLY A 23 -3.75 -20.81 -12.85
N PRO A 24 -4.39 -21.19 -13.98
CA PRO A 24 -3.80 -21.15 -15.32
C PRO A 24 -3.28 -19.75 -15.70
N ILE A 25 -2.28 -19.70 -16.59
CA ILE A 25 -1.63 -18.46 -17.04
C ILE A 25 -2.64 -17.38 -17.46
N LYS A 26 -3.63 -17.75 -18.28
CA LYS A 26 -4.67 -16.83 -18.77
C LYS A 26 -5.47 -16.21 -17.62
N GLN A 27 -5.87 -17.02 -16.63
CA GLN A 27 -6.63 -16.53 -15.48
C GLN A 27 -5.80 -15.59 -14.60
N ARG A 28 -4.50 -15.85 -14.47
CA ARG A 28 -3.60 -14.96 -13.71
C ARG A 28 -3.45 -13.59 -14.34
N TYR A 29 -3.39 -13.50 -15.68
CA TYR A 29 -3.45 -12.21 -16.37
C TYR A 29 -4.79 -11.50 -16.14
N MET A 30 -5.91 -12.23 -16.16
CA MET A 30 -7.24 -11.65 -15.88
C MET A 30 -7.37 -11.16 -14.43
N GLN A 31 -6.83 -11.90 -13.45
CA GLN A 31 -6.82 -11.48 -12.04
C GLN A 31 -6.10 -10.14 -11.86
N VAL A 32 -4.94 -9.97 -12.51
CA VAL A 32 -4.19 -8.71 -12.44
C VAL A 32 -4.88 -7.60 -13.22
N GLY A 33 -5.41 -7.89 -14.41
CA GLY A 33 -6.06 -6.90 -15.27
C GLY A 33 -7.38 -6.37 -14.72
N ASN A 34 -8.14 -7.20 -14.00
CA ASN A 34 -9.42 -6.84 -13.40
C ASN A 34 -9.28 -6.28 -11.97
N ALA A 35 -8.10 -6.37 -11.36
CA ALA A 35 -7.88 -5.85 -10.01
C ALA A 35 -7.81 -4.32 -10.01
N VAL A 36 -8.22 -3.73 -8.87
CA VAL A 36 -7.94 -2.32 -8.57
C VAL A 36 -6.49 -2.20 -8.11
N ALA A 37 -5.82 -1.13 -8.52
CA ALA A 37 -4.46 -0.84 -8.11
C ALA A 37 -4.35 -0.76 -6.57
N VAL A 38 -3.42 -1.52 -6.00
CA VAL A 38 -3.24 -1.65 -4.55
C VAL A 38 -3.05 -0.30 -3.84
N PRO A 39 -2.27 0.67 -4.37
CA PRO A 39 -2.13 1.98 -3.73
C PRO A 39 -3.47 2.73 -3.59
N VAL A 40 -4.35 2.62 -4.59
CA VAL A 40 -5.67 3.27 -4.58
C VAL A 40 -6.56 2.61 -3.53
N SER A 41 -6.63 1.27 -3.51
CA SER A 41 -7.39 0.54 -2.50
C SER A 41 -6.90 0.83 -1.08
N ARG A 42 -5.59 1.02 -0.88
CA ARG A 42 -5.01 1.36 0.42
C ARG A 42 -5.50 2.74 0.90
N VAL A 43 -5.50 3.74 0.02
CA VAL A 43 -6.02 5.09 0.33
C VAL A 43 -7.49 5.03 0.71
N LEU A 44 -8.31 4.34 -0.08
CA LEU A 44 -9.74 4.21 0.20
C LEU A 44 -10.00 3.49 1.53
N GLY A 45 -9.26 2.43 1.81
CA GLY A 45 -9.35 1.71 3.09
C GLY A 45 -8.95 2.59 4.28
N TYR A 46 -7.96 3.48 4.11
CA TYR A 46 -7.58 4.44 5.15
C TYR A 46 -8.67 5.48 5.40
N SER A 47 -9.22 6.07 4.35
CA SER A 47 -10.34 7.01 4.45
C SER A 47 -11.56 6.36 5.12
N LEU A 48 -11.87 5.11 4.78
CA LEU A 48 -12.91 4.33 5.44
C LEU A 48 -12.62 4.13 6.93
N GLY A 49 -11.39 3.78 7.29
CA GLY A 49 -10.97 3.61 8.68
C GLY A 49 -11.09 4.89 9.51
N LEU A 50 -10.79 6.05 8.92
CA LEU A 50 -10.97 7.36 9.57
C LEU A 50 -12.46 7.69 9.78
N ALA A 51 -13.29 7.45 8.75
CA ALA A 51 -14.72 7.66 8.83
C ALA A 51 -15.36 6.77 9.90
N TYR A 52 -14.96 5.50 9.97
CA TYR A 52 -15.46 4.56 10.97
C TYR A 52 -15.10 4.96 12.41
N GLN A 53 -13.95 5.60 12.62
CA GLN A 53 -13.52 6.09 13.93
C GLN A 53 -14.10 7.47 14.29
N VAL A 54 -14.92 8.08 13.41
CA VAL A 54 -15.45 9.44 13.58
C VAL A 54 -14.32 10.50 13.70
N VAL A 55 -13.17 10.22 13.08
CA VAL A 55 -12.02 11.14 12.99
C VAL A 55 -11.95 11.80 11.60
N ALA A 56 -12.91 11.48 10.72
CA ALA A 56 -12.97 12.06 9.38
C ALA A 56 -13.40 13.53 9.41
N ALA A 57 -12.83 14.33 8.51
CA ALA A 57 -13.29 15.68 8.24
C ALA A 57 -14.65 15.66 7.51
N ASP A 58 -15.50 16.66 7.75
CA ASP A 58 -16.87 16.79 7.21
C ASP A 58 -16.97 17.04 5.68
N GLY A 59 -15.89 16.80 4.91
CA GLY A 59 -15.81 17.12 3.48
C GLY A 59 -15.80 15.89 2.56
N PRO A 60 -16.16 16.06 1.27
CA PRO A 60 -16.11 14.98 0.27
C PRO A 60 -14.67 14.59 -0.12
N LEU A 61 -13.67 15.36 0.31
CA LEU A 61 -12.26 15.17 0.00
C LEU A 61 -11.46 15.13 1.30
N TYR A 62 -10.43 14.29 1.29
CA TYR A 62 -9.49 14.16 2.41
C TYR A 62 -8.06 14.16 1.87
N THR A 63 -7.21 15.00 2.45
CA THR A 63 -5.78 15.05 2.12
C THR A 63 -5.02 14.02 2.95
N LEU A 64 -4.33 13.11 2.27
CA LEU A 64 -3.55 12.07 2.93
C LEU A 64 -2.34 12.66 3.68
N PRO A 65 -2.00 12.13 4.86
CA PRO A 65 -0.74 12.47 5.53
C PRO A 65 0.47 12.09 4.67
N GLU A 66 1.55 12.90 4.69
CA GLU A 66 2.76 12.67 3.89
C GLU A 66 3.37 11.27 4.07
N LYS A 67 3.29 10.73 5.28
CA LYS A 67 3.84 9.40 5.64
C LYS A 67 3.07 8.24 5.00
N PHE A 68 1.88 8.48 4.45
CA PHE A 68 1.02 7.44 3.89
C PHE A 68 1.57 6.84 2.58
N LEU A 69 2.29 7.64 1.81
CA LEU A 69 2.80 7.27 0.48
C LEU A 69 4.04 6.39 0.53
N VAL A 70 4.63 6.18 1.72
CA VAL A 70 5.80 5.32 1.86
C VAL A 70 5.37 3.86 1.74
N ILE A 71 5.51 3.30 0.54
CA ILE A 71 5.52 1.86 0.31
C ILE A 71 6.78 1.34 1.00
N ARG A 72 6.65 0.94 2.28
CA ARG A 72 7.75 0.28 3.00
C ARG A 72 8.15 -0.94 2.18
N LYS A 73 9.37 -0.91 1.63
CA LYS A 73 10.01 -2.09 1.07
C LYS A 73 10.03 -3.15 2.19
N PRO A 74 9.64 -4.41 1.94
CA PRO A 74 9.73 -5.44 2.97
C PRO A 74 11.17 -5.48 3.48
N ALA A 75 11.32 -5.41 4.80
CA ALA A 75 12.62 -5.41 5.46
C ALA A 75 13.40 -6.64 5.00
N SER A 76 14.47 -6.42 4.24
CA SER A 76 15.57 -7.38 4.17
C SER A 76 16.11 -7.55 5.59
N ALA A 77 16.27 -8.80 5.99
CA ALA A 77 16.67 -9.24 7.32
C ALA A 77 17.83 -8.43 7.94
N THR A 78 17.61 -7.93 9.17
CA THR A 78 18.61 -7.41 10.16
C THR A 78 19.37 -6.14 9.72
N SER A 79 19.65 -5.11 10.54
CA SER A 79 20.02 -5.07 11.96
C SER A 79 19.73 -3.71 12.61
N SER A 80 19.44 -3.77 13.91
CA SER A 80 19.76 -2.79 14.97
C SER A 80 18.99 -1.46 15.07
N GLU A 81 18.16 -1.47 16.12
CA GLU A 81 17.80 -0.41 17.07
C GLU A 81 18.53 0.94 16.97
N GLU A 82 17.75 2.02 17.06
CA GLU A 82 18.06 3.10 18.03
C GLU A 82 16.75 3.69 18.56
N VAL A 83 16.52 3.44 19.84
CA VAL A 83 15.64 4.24 20.70
C VAL A 83 16.46 5.44 21.16
N VAL A 84 16.01 6.65 20.86
CA VAL A 84 16.39 7.83 21.64
C VAL A 84 15.13 8.59 22.00
N VAL A 85 14.70 8.37 23.23
CA VAL A 85 13.87 9.30 23.98
C VAL A 85 14.79 10.44 24.42
N SER A 86 14.41 11.68 24.11
CA SER A 86 14.75 12.85 24.92
C SER A 86 13.59 13.83 24.91
N SER A 87 13.01 13.98 26.10
CA SER A 87 12.40 15.17 26.73
C SER A 87 13.03 16.48 26.24
N GLU A 88 12.43 17.67 26.25
CA GLU A 88 11.57 18.45 27.16
C GLU A 88 11.18 19.71 26.30
N GLU A 89 10.24 20.61 26.58
CA GLU A 89 9.93 21.30 27.82
C GLU A 89 8.65 22.14 27.59
N ALA A 90 7.85 22.27 28.65
CA ALA A 90 6.76 23.22 28.75
C ALA A 90 7.29 24.54 29.32
N ALA A 91 6.84 25.67 28.77
CA ALA A 91 6.72 26.95 29.47
C ALA A 91 5.62 27.79 28.79
#